data_AF-A0A398CXU2-F1
#
_entry.id   AF-A0A398CXU2-F1
#
_cell.length_a   1.000
_cell.length_b   1.000
_cell.length_c   1.000
_cell.angle_alpha   90.00
_cell.angle_beta   90.00
_cell.angle_gamma   90.00
#
_symmetry.space_group_name_H-M   'P 1'
#
loop_
_entity.id
_entity.type
_entity.pdbx_description
1 polymer ?
#
loop_
_entity_poly.entity_id
_entity_poly.type
_entity_poly.pdbx_seq_one_letter_code
_entity_poly.pdbx_strand_id
1 'polypeptide(L)'
;MTSPSAGGSVVRSPDAVSYTAGTAATLTVTPATGYSFTGWSGDLSGTKNPETITMDTDKTVTASFVMNTGNIMKLTLGSKMILVDGKQVPIDASPDIFSSRTFIPIRIVTEVFGGSIAWDAAEQKVTVVRNGTTLNLWIGKNAAEIDGKSVGIDTNPAVVPVISYGRTLLPLRFVSESLGLDIQWDSAAHTITITAKS
;
A
#
# COMPACT_ATOMS: atom_id res chain seq x y z
N MET A 1 19.86 23.96 -2.25
CA MET A 1 20.16 22.59 -2.73
C MET A 1 20.17 21.67 -1.53
N THR A 2 19.20 20.76 -1.41
CA THR A 2 19.22 19.73 -0.35
C THR A 2 18.71 18.42 -0.95
N SER A 3 19.60 17.44 -1.01
CA SER A 3 19.29 16.01 -1.04
C SER A 3 19.17 15.54 0.41
N PRO A 4 18.30 14.57 0.72
CA PRO A 4 18.50 13.23 0.20
C PRO A 4 17.42 12.86 -0.82
N SER A 5 17.82 12.78 -2.09
CA SER A 5 17.05 12.27 -3.23
C SER A 5 16.59 10.81 -3.08
N ALA A 6 16.94 10.13 -1.98
CA ALA A 6 16.56 8.73 -1.78
C ALA A 6 15.13 8.57 -1.24
N GLY A 7 14.61 9.55 -0.48
CA GLY A 7 13.36 9.38 0.28
C GLY A 7 12.07 9.60 -0.51
N GLY A 8 12.11 10.39 -1.58
CA GLY A 8 10.93 10.75 -2.37
C GLY A 8 11.13 12.03 -3.17
N SER A 9 10.05 12.55 -3.75
CA SER A 9 10.02 13.79 -4.52
C SER A 9 8.98 14.77 -3.96
N VAL A 10 9.19 16.06 -4.22
CA VAL A 10 8.23 17.15 -3.92
C VAL A 10 7.91 17.86 -5.22
N VAL A 11 6.62 17.98 -5.54
CA VAL A 11 6.10 18.76 -6.67
C VAL A 11 5.34 19.96 -6.11
N ARG A 12 5.53 21.13 -6.72
CA ARG A 12 4.84 22.37 -6.37
C ARG A 12 3.89 22.79 -7.48
N SER A 13 2.74 23.33 -7.11
CA SER A 13 1.72 23.84 -8.04
C SER A 13 1.17 25.19 -7.56
N PRO A 14 1.24 26.27 -8.36
CA PRO A 14 1.87 26.32 -9.69
C PRO A 14 3.39 26.13 -9.61
N ASP A 15 4.00 25.48 -10.62
CA ASP A 15 5.45 25.36 -10.71
C ASP A 15 6.05 26.62 -11.31
N ALA A 16 6.69 27.43 -10.46
CA ALA A 16 7.25 28.71 -10.84
C ALA A 16 8.61 28.91 -10.17
N VAL A 17 9.48 29.68 -10.83
CA VAL A 17 10.80 30.07 -10.30
C VAL A 17 10.65 31.14 -9.20
N SER A 18 9.59 31.94 -9.26
CA SER A 18 9.23 32.98 -8.28
C SER A 18 7.72 33.11 -8.19
N TYR A 19 7.23 33.55 -7.03
CA TYR A 19 5.80 33.78 -6.78
C TYR A 19 5.55 35.23 -6.41
N THR A 20 4.40 35.78 -6.81
CA THR A 20 3.96 37.08 -6.30
C THR A 20 3.51 36.95 -4.85
N ALA A 21 3.73 37.98 -4.04
CA ALA A 21 3.28 38.00 -2.66
C ALA A 21 1.77 37.69 -2.56
N GLY A 22 1.37 36.78 -1.68
CA GLY A 22 0.00 36.30 -1.51
C GLY A 22 -0.38 35.10 -2.40
N THR A 23 0.51 34.61 -3.26
CA THR A 23 0.22 33.40 -4.05
C THR A 23 0.16 32.17 -3.15
N ALA A 24 -0.89 31.36 -3.29
CA ALA A 24 -0.94 30.04 -2.66
C ALA A 24 -0.23 29.00 -3.55
N ALA A 25 0.80 28.35 -3.02
CA ALA A 25 1.49 27.24 -3.66
C ALA A 25 1.19 25.93 -2.93
N THR A 26 0.72 24.91 -3.66
CA THR A 26 0.45 23.58 -3.13
C THR A 26 1.66 22.68 -3.33
N LEU A 27 2.14 22.06 -2.26
CA LEU A 27 3.22 21.10 -2.24
C LEU A 27 2.66 19.68 -2.09
N THR A 28 3.06 18.79 -3.00
CA THR A 28 2.68 17.38 -3.01
C THR A 28 3.93 16.52 -2.92
N VAL A 29 3.98 15.61 -1.95
CA VAL A 29 5.06 14.64 -1.78
C VAL A 29 4.67 13.30 -2.38
N THR A 30 5.61 12.68 -3.09
CA THR A 30 5.55 11.27 -3.48
C THR A 30 6.74 10.55 -2.85
N PRO A 31 6.55 9.74 -1.80
CA PRO A 31 7.63 8.93 -1.23
C PRO A 31 8.21 7.99 -2.28
N ALA A 32 9.52 7.78 -2.24
CA ALA A 32 10.17 6.76 -3.06
C ALA A 32 9.79 5.36 -2.55
N THR A 33 9.89 4.35 -3.41
CA THR A 33 9.66 2.96 -3.00
C THR A 33 10.51 2.62 -1.78
N GLY A 34 9.86 2.15 -0.71
CA GLY A 34 10.53 1.78 0.54
C GLY A 34 10.73 2.91 1.54
N TYR A 35 10.15 4.08 1.29
CA TYR A 35 10.19 5.20 2.21
C TYR A 35 8.78 5.67 2.56
N SER A 36 8.62 6.18 3.77
CA SER A 36 7.41 6.89 4.21
C SER A 36 7.73 8.35 4.45
N PHE A 37 6.82 9.23 4.03
CA PHE A 37 6.87 10.64 4.37
C PHE A 37 6.54 10.83 5.86
N THR A 38 7.44 11.45 6.61
CA THR A 38 7.29 11.63 8.06
C THR A 38 6.88 13.04 8.46
N GLY A 39 6.90 14.00 7.53
CA GLY A 39 6.39 15.33 7.77
C GLY A 39 7.18 16.45 7.10
N TRP A 40 6.57 17.63 7.15
CA TRP A 40 7.15 18.88 6.70
C TRP A 40 7.94 19.58 7.81
N SER A 41 8.94 20.35 7.42
CA SER A 41 9.69 21.25 8.30
C SER A 41 10.12 22.52 7.56
N GLY A 42 10.57 23.53 8.31
CA GLY A 42 10.82 24.88 7.81
C GLY A 42 9.57 25.75 7.93
N ASP A 43 9.11 26.31 6.82
CA ASP A 43 7.90 27.15 6.78
C ASP A 43 6.58 26.36 6.70
N LEU A 44 6.64 25.03 6.65
CA LEU A 44 5.50 24.13 6.85
C LEU A 44 5.80 23.16 8.00
N SER A 45 4.73 22.59 8.56
CA SER A 45 4.80 21.55 9.59
C SER A 45 3.68 20.53 9.44
N GLY A 46 3.76 19.44 10.20
CA GLY A 46 2.78 18.36 10.18
C GLY A 46 2.98 17.39 9.01
N THR A 47 2.00 16.50 8.83
CA THR A 47 2.09 15.34 7.92
C THR A 47 1.08 15.38 6.79
N LYS A 48 0.30 16.46 6.68
CA LYS A 48 -0.71 16.59 5.62
C LYS A 48 -0.05 16.65 4.25
N ASN A 49 -0.55 15.86 3.32
CA ASN A 49 -0.05 15.76 1.96
C ASN A 49 -1.24 15.50 1.01
N PRO A 50 -1.53 16.40 0.05
CA PRO A 50 -0.84 17.66 -0.24
C PRO A 50 -1.11 18.76 0.81
N GLU A 51 -0.20 19.75 0.89
CA GLU A 51 -0.31 20.92 1.79
C GLU A 51 -0.07 22.23 1.04
N THR A 52 -0.75 23.31 1.44
CA THR A 52 -0.66 24.62 0.77
C THR A 52 0.05 25.64 1.65
N ILE A 53 0.96 26.40 1.06
CA ILE A 53 1.65 27.53 1.70
C ILE A 53 1.37 28.83 0.95
N THR A 54 1.16 29.92 1.68
CA THR A 54 1.03 31.26 1.10
C THR A 54 2.42 31.92 1.00
N MET A 55 2.77 32.36 -0.20
CA MET A 55 4.04 33.00 -0.52
C MET A 55 3.96 34.49 -0.15
N ASP A 56 4.27 34.86 1.08
CA ASP A 56 4.38 36.28 1.51
C ASP A 56 5.85 36.79 1.54
N THR A 57 6.79 35.86 1.61
CA THR A 57 8.25 36.02 1.75
C THR A 57 8.92 34.80 1.13
N ASP A 58 10.25 34.79 1.06
CA ASP A 58 10.99 33.60 0.65
C ASP A 58 10.72 32.44 1.63
N LYS A 59 10.27 31.30 1.10
CA LYS A 59 9.91 30.10 1.87
C LYS A 59 10.94 28.99 1.67
N THR A 60 11.30 28.33 2.76
CA THR A 60 12.08 27.10 2.81
C THR A 60 11.24 26.00 3.42
N VAL A 61 10.85 25.00 2.60
CA VAL A 61 10.11 23.82 3.05
C VAL A 61 10.95 22.57 2.77
N THR A 62 11.05 21.69 3.76
CA THR A 62 11.74 20.40 3.65
C THR A 62 10.78 19.26 3.94
N ALA A 63 10.72 18.27 3.04
CA ALA A 63 10.03 17.01 3.28
C ALA A 63 10.99 15.99 3.91
N SER A 64 10.57 15.38 5.01
CA SER A 64 11.34 14.32 5.67
C SER A 64 10.79 12.95 5.31
N PHE A 65 11.70 11.99 5.16
CA PHE A 65 11.36 10.61 4.85
C PHE A 65 12.13 9.66 5.75
N VAL A 66 11.51 8.56 6.13
CA VAL A 66 12.16 7.43 6.80
C VAL A 66 12.13 6.23 5.89
N MET A 67 13.23 5.49 5.82
CA MET A 67 13.22 4.17 5.19
C MET A 67 12.30 3.28 6.01
N ASN A 68 11.37 2.60 5.35
CA ASN A 68 10.51 1.63 6.00
C ASN A 68 11.41 0.50 6.49
N THR A 69 11.72 0.48 7.79
CA THR A 69 12.41 -0.63 8.45
C THR A 69 11.40 -1.76 8.62
N GLY A 70 11.22 -2.52 7.55
CA GLY A 70 10.27 -3.61 7.42
C GLY A 70 10.29 -4.12 5.97
N ASN A 71 9.76 -5.31 5.73
CA ASN A 71 9.84 -5.90 4.41
C ASN A 71 9.03 -5.06 3.39
N ILE A 72 9.61 -4.75 2.24
CA ILE A 72 8.95 -4.07 1.11
C ILE A 72 8.67 -5.09 0.03
N MET A 73 7.40 -5.25 -0.32
CA MET A 73 7.01 -6.16 -1.40
C MET A 73 6.57 -5.36 -2.63
N LYS A 74 7.16 -5.65 -3.79
CA LYS A 74 6.73 -5.13 -5.09
C LYS A 74 6.23 -6.26 -5.97
N LEU A 75 4.98 -6.15 -6.39
CA LEU A 75 4.27 -7.08 -7.24
C LEU A 75 4.15 -6.49 -8.64
N THR A 76 4.30 -7.34 -9.66
CA THR A 76 3.98 -7.00 -11.05
C THR A 76 2.84 -7.88 -11.52
N LEU A 77 1.78 -7.29 -12.08
CA LEU A 77 0.62 -8.05 -12.54
C LEU A 77 1.02 -9.11 -13.58
N GLY A 78 0.46 -10.32 -13.46
CA GLY A 78 0.77 -11.45 -14.34
C GLY A 78 2.17 -12.07 -14.19
N SER A 79 3.02 -11.54 -13.29
CA SER A 79 4.35 -12.08 -13.02
C SER A 79 4.32 -13.07 -11.86
N LYS A 80 5.03 -14.19 -11.99
CA LYS A 80 5.34 -15.11 -10.88
C LYS A 80 6.63 -14.77 -10.15
N MET A 81 7.24 -13.62 -10.49
CA MET A 81 8.42 -13.08 -9.82
C MET A 81 8.06 -11.75 -9.20
N ILE A 82 8.26 -11.66 -7.88
CA ILE A 82 8.06 -10.44 -7.09
C ILE A 82 9.40 -9.94 -6.56
N LEU A 83 9.44 -8.72 -6.06
CA LEU A 83 10.59 -8.22 -5.30
C LEU A 83 10.23 -8.14 -3.82
N VAL A 84 11.07 -8.72 -2.96
CA VAL A 84 11.04 -8.52 -1.51
C VAL A 84 12.35 -7.89 -1.12
N ASP A 85 12.31 -6.65 -0.63
CA ASP A 85 13.50 -5.85 -0.30
C ASP A 85 14.49 -5.77 -1.46
N GLY A 86 13.96 -5.62 -2.68
CA GLY A 86 14.74 -5.57 -3.92
C GLY A 86 15.25 -6.91 -4.44
N LYS A 87 15.05 -8.02 -3.70
CA LYS A 87 15.44 -9.37 -4.14
C LYS A 87 14.30 -10.06 -4.86
N GLN A 88 14.61 -10.73 -5.97
CA GLN A 88 13.62 -11.52 -6.70
C GLN A 88 13.21 -12.76 -5.91
N VAL A 89 11.90 -12.93 -5.71
CA VAL A 89 11.30 -14.08 -5.04
C VAL A 89 10.25 -14.69 -5.97
N PRO A 90 10.33 -16.00 -6.27
CA PRO A 90 9.28 -16.68 -7.02
C PRO A 90 8.04 -16.90 -6.16
N ILE A 91 6.87 -16.83 -6.79
CA ILE A 91 5.59 -17.21 -6.20
C ILE A 91 4.91 -18.26 -7.07
N ASP A 92 4.08 -19.11 -6.46
CA ASP A 92 3.47 -20.25 -7.15
C ASP A 92 2.27 -19.88 -8.04
N ALA A 93 1.59 -18.77 -7.76
CA ALA A 93 0.61 -18.15 -8.65
C ALA A 93 0.82 -16.63 -8.74
N SER A 94 0.60 -16.05 -9.91
CA SER A 94 0.78 -14.61 -10.19
C SER A 94 -0.32 -13.77 -9.53
N PRO A 95 -0.06 -12.47 -9.29
CA PRO A 95 -1.12 -11.52 -8.98
C PRO A 95 -1.96 -11.29 -10.25
N ASP A 96 -3.22 -11.66 -10.20
CA ASP A 96 -4.14 -11.64 -11.35
C ASP A 96 -5.32 -10.71 -11.06
N ILE A 97 -5.99 -10.22 -12.12
CA ILE A 97 -7.17 -9.39 -11.99
C ILE A 97 -8.44 -10.24 -12.11
N PHE A 98 -9.28 -10.19 -11.09
CA PHE A 98 -10.66 -10.69 -11.15
C PHE A 98 -11.61 -9.56 -10.76
N SER A 99 -12.73 -9.42 -11.48
CA SER A 99 -13.74 -8.39 -11.16
C SER A 99 -13.16 -6.97 -10.99
N SER A 100 -12.15 -6.62 -11.80
CA SER A 100 -11.42 -5.34 -11.72
C SER A 100 -10.70 -5.07 -10.39
N ARG A 101 -10.30 -6.12 -9.66
CA ARG A 101 -9.46 -6.07 -8.47
C ARG A 101 -8.28 -7.01 -8.60
N THR A 102 -7.16 -6.68 -7.98
CA THR A 102 -6.01 -7.58 -7.91
C THR A 102 -6.21 -8.63 -6.83
N PHE A 103 -5.93 -9.87 -7.19
CA PHE A 103 -5.93 -11.03 -6.32
C PHE A 103 -4.54 -11.65 -6.30
N ILE A 104 -4.14 -12.17 -5.15
CA ILE A 104 -2.83 -12.80 -4.96
C ILE A 104 -2.95 -13.99 -3.99
N PRO A 105 -2.08 -15.02 -4.08
CA PRO A 105 -1.94 -15.98 -3.00
C PRO A 105 -1.65 -15.27 -1.68
N ILE A 106 -2.54 -15.39 -0.70
CA ILE A 106 -2.37 -14.68 0.58
C ILE A 106 -1.11 -15.11 1.34
N ARG A 107 -0.67 -16.36 1.13
CA ARG A 107 0.51 -16.94 1.79
C ARG A 107 1.75 -16.05 1.66
N ILE A 108 2.05 -15.55 0.46
CA ILE A 108 3.28 -14.76 0.28
C ILE A 108 3.23 -13.45 1.06
N VAL A 109 2.06 -12.83 1.18
CA VAL A 109 1.87 -11.60 1.96
C VAL A 109 2.13 -11.88 3.44
N THR A 110 1.62 -12.98 4.00
CA THR A 110 1.87 -13.34 5.41
C THR A 110 3.31 -13.77 5.67
N GLU A 111 3.98 -14.42 4.71
CA GLU A 111 5.39 -14.82 4.84
C GLU A 111 6.31 -13.59 4.88
N VAL A 112 6.02 -12.58 4.06
CA VAL A 112 6.81 -11.35 4.01
C VAL A 112 6.46 -10.41 5.15
N PHE A 113 5.20 -10.16 5.45
CA PHE A 113 4.83 -9.14 6.44
C PHE A 113 4.58 -9.68 7.85
N GLY A 114 4.81 -10.98 8.05
CA GLY A 114 4.51 -11.69 9.27
C GLY A 114 3.02 -11.99 9.46
N GLY A 115 2.74 -12.81 10.45
CA GLY A 115 1.41 -13.32 10.75
C GLY A 115 1.32 -14.84 10.56
N SER A 116 0.13 -15.38 10.77
CA SER A 116 -0.18 -16.79 10.56
C SER A 116 -1.40 -16.93 9.67
N ILE A 117 -1.48 -18.08 9.01
CA ILE A 117 -2.59 -18.44 8.15
C ILE A 117 -3.09 -19.83 8.50
N ALA A 118 -4.41 -19.97 8.61
CA ALA A 118 -5.09 -21.24 8.79
C ALA A 118 -6.15 -21.42 7.69
N TRP A 119 -6.31 -22.65 7.24
CA TRP A 119 -7.34 -23.04 6.29
C TRP A 119 -8.30 -24.02 6.97
N ASP A 120 -9.59 -23.70 6.93
CA ASP A 120 -10.67 -24.58 7.32
C ASP A 120 -11.35 -25.10 6.06
N ALA A 121 -11.20 -26.41 5.81
CA ALA A 121 -11.76 -27.04 4.63
C ALA A 121 -13.29 -27.25 4.71
N ALA A 122 -13.84 -27.42 5.91
CA ALA A 122 -15.27 -27.65 6.10
C ALA A 122 -16.07 -26.37 5.85
N GLU A 123 -15.52 -25.24 6.30
CA GLU A 123 -16.13 -23.93 6.08
C GLU A 123 -15.68 -23.24 4.79
N GLN A 124 -14.67 -23.79 4.10
CA GLN A 124 -13.94 -23.10 3.02
C GLN A 124 -13.50 -21.70 3.45
N LYS A 125 -12.89 -21.62 4.63
CA LYS A 125 -12.53 -20.37 5.30
C LYS A 125 -11.02 -20.26 5.42
N VAL A 126 -10.50 -19.08 5.11
CA VAL A 126 -9.13 -18.71 5.44
C VAL A 126 -9.15 -17.76 6.64
N THR A 127 -8.32 -18.05 7.64
CA THR A 127 -8.10 -17.19 8.80
C THR A 127 -6.67 -16.69 8.74
N VAL A 128 -6.50 -15.37 8.75
CA VAL A 128 -5.19 -14.71 8.79
C VAL A 128 -5.08 -13.96 10.11
N VAL A 129 -3.99 -14.16 10.84
CA VAL A 129 -3.73 -13.43 12.09
C VAL A 129 -2.45 -12.63 11.93
N ARG A 130 -2.50 -11.31 12.16
CA ARG A 130 -1.32 -10.45 12.16
C ARG A 130 -1.48 -9.35 13.21
N ASN A 131 -0.45 -9.13 14.02
CA ASN A 131 -0.40 -8.07 15.03
C ASN A 131 -1.64 -8.00 15.94
N GLY A 132 -2.21 -9.15 16.30
CA GLY A 132 -3.42 -9.26 17.13
C GLY A 132 -4.74 -9.18 16.36
N THR A 133 -4.75 -8.73 15.11
CA THR A 133 -5.95 -8.74 14.26
C THR A 133 -6.18 -10.12 13.66
N THR A 134 -7.41 -10.62 13.78
CA THR A 134 -7.88 -11.85 13.15
C THR A 134 -8.83 -11.52 12.01
N LEU A 135 -8.46 -11.91 10.80
CA LEU A 135 -9.23 -11.73 9.58
C LEU A 135 -9.72 -13.08 9.05
N ASN A 136 -11.03 -13.27 8.98
CA ASN A 136 -11.66 -14.45 8.37
C ASN A 136 -12.28 -14.10 7.01
N LEU A 137 -12.04 -14.91 5.99
CA LEU A 137 -12.74 -14.81 4.71
C LEU A 137 -13.17 -16.19 4.21
N TRP A 138 -14.33 -16.24 3.56
CA TRP A 138 -14.90 -17.49 3.01
C TRP A 138 -14.83 -17.48 1.49
N ILE A 139 -14.47 -18.62 0.91
CA ILE A 139 -14.48 -18.80 -0.55
C ILE A 139 -15.87 -18.50 -1.11
N GLY A 140 -15.91 -17.71 -2.18
CA GLY A 140 -17.15 -17.36 -2.88
C GLY A 140 -18.05 -16.34 -2.17
N LYS A 141 -17.66 -15.79 -1.02
CA LYS A 141 -18.47 -14.79 -0.29
C LYS A 141 -17.84 -13.41 -0.34
N ASN A 142 -18.65 -12.38 -0.60
CA ASN A 142 -18.26 -10.96 -0.50
C ASN A 142 -18.36 -10.46 0.96
N ALA A 143 -18.05 -11.32 1.93
CA ALA A 143 -18.12 -11.01 3.35
C ALA A 143 -16.90 -11.58 4.06
N ALA A 144 -16.44 -10.85 5.05
CA ALA A 144 -15.32 -11.20 5.91
C ALA A 144 -15.68 -10.89 7.37
N GLU A 145 -14.85 -11.34 8.29
CA GLU A 145 -14.89 -10.88 9.68
C GLU A 145 -13.52 -10.34 10.08
N ILE A 146 -13.51 -9.20 10.77
CA ILE A 146 -12.33 -8.65 11.42
C ILE A 146 -12.62 -8.66 12.91
N ASP A 147 -11.82 -9.41 13.67
CA ASP A 147 -11.95 -9.59 15.12
C ASP A 147 -13.38 -10.01 15.54
N GLY A 148 -13.97 -10.92 14.75
CA GLY A 148 -15.33 -11.45 14.94
C GLY A 148 -16.47 -10.53 14.46
N LYS A 149 -16.16 -9.33 13.95
CA LYS A 149 -17.16 -8.41 13.40
C LYS A 149 -17.28 -8.58 11.89
N SER A 150 -18.50 -8.85 11.43
CA SER A 150 -18.80 -8.97 10.00
C SER A 150 -18.61 -7.64 9.25
N VAL A 151 -17.93 -7.71 8.10
CA VAL A 151 -17.66 -6.59 7.18
C VAL A 151 -17.80 -7.04 5.72
N GLY A 152 -18.18 -6.11 4.84
CA GLY A 152 -18.16 -6.34 3.39
C GLY A 152 -16.75 -6.21 2.81
N ILE A 153 -16.41 -7.02 1.81
CA ILE A 153 -15.07 -7.03 1.19
C ILE A 153 -14.90 -5.88 0.18
N ASP A 154 -15.92 -5.67 -0.65
CA ASP A 154 -15.93 -4.66 -1.71
C ASP A 154 -17.39 -4.31 -2.03
N THR A 155 -17.65 -3.13 -2.55
CA THR A 155 -19.01 -2.75 -2.99
C THR A 155 -19.47 -3.55 -4.22
N ASN A 156 -18.53 -4.09 -5.01
CA ASN A 156 -18.82 -5.04 -6.06
C ASN A 156 -19.00 -6.46 -5.48
N PRO A 157 -20.21 -7.05 -5.54
CA PRO A 157 -20.49 -8.37 -4.97
C PRO A 157 -19.74 -9.52 -5.66
N ALA A 158 -19.20 -9.29 -6.87
CA ALA A 158 -18.39 -10.28 -7.58
C ALA A 158 -16.92 -10.35 -7.09
N VAL A 159 -16.52 -9.48 -6.16
CA VAL A 159 -15.19 -9.53 -5.53
C VAL A 159 -15.27 -10.44 -4.31
N VAL A 160 -14.89 -11.70 -4.51
CA VAL A 160 -14.97 -12.75 -3.48
C VAL A 160 -13.66 -13.53 -3.44
N PRO A 161 -13.22 -14.07 -2.29
CA PRO A 161 -12.12 -15.02 -2.22
C PRO A 161 -12.34 -16.19 -3.19
N VAL A 162 -11.30 -16.57 -3.93
CA VAL A 162 -11.39 -17.64 -4.93
C VAL A 162 -10.28 -18.66 -4.72
N ILE A 163 -10.51 -19.88 -5.20
CA ILE A 163 -9.45 -20.86 -5.39
C ILE A 163 -9.14 -20.91 -6.88
N SER A 164 -7.91 -20.62 -7.25
CA SER A 164 -7.41 -20.73 -8.62
C SER A 164 -6.00 -21.31 -8.61
N TYR A 165 -5.68 -22.15 -9.59
CA TYR A 165 -4.38 -22.86 -9.66
C TYR A 165 -4.03 -23.64 -8.36
N GLY A 166 -5.04 -24.14 -7.64
CA GLY A 166 -4.82 -24.81 -6.35
C GLY A 166 -4.33 -23.89 -5.23
N ARG A 167 -4.59 -22.58 -5.34
CA ARG A 167 -4.25 -21.56 -4.35
C ARG A 167 -5.45 -20.70 -4.00
N THR A 168 -5.56 -20.38 -2.72
CA THR A 168 -6.51 -19.38 -2.23
C THR A 168 -5.99 -17.99 -2.61
N LEU A 169 -6.68 -17.35 -3.54
CA LEU A 169 -6.42 -15.98 -3.95
C LEU A 169 -7.42 -15.05 -3.26
N LEU A 170 -6.90 -13.99 -2.64
CA LEU A 170 -7.72 -13.01 -1.93
C LEU A 170 -7.61 -11.62 -2.56
N PRO A 171 -8.66 -10.78 -2.45
CA PRO A 171 -8.61 -9.38 -2.88
C PRO A 171 -7.53 -8.63 -2.10
N LEU A 172 -6.44 -8.28 -2.78
CA LEU A 172 -5.21 -7.81 -2.15
C LEU A 172 -5.43 -6.57 -1.28
N ARG A 173 -6.21 -5.60 -1.79
CA ARG A 173 -6.45 -4.33 -1.10
C ARG A 173 -7.14 -4.52 0.24
N PHE A 174 -8.31 -5.17 0.21
CA PHE A 174 -9.10 -5.42 1.40
C PHE A 174 -8.30 -6.15 2.48
N VAL A 175 -7.56 -7.20 2.10
CA VAL A 175 -6.77 -7.98 3.05
C VAL A 175 -5.61 -7.16 3.63
N SER A 176 -4.86 -6.47 2.78
CA SER A 176 -3.69 -5.70 3.23
C SER A 176 -4.11 -4.58 4.18
N GLU A 177 -5.14 -3.80 3.83
CA GLU A 177 -5.62 -2.71 4.67
C GLU A 177 -6.15 -3.21 6.01
N SER A 178 -6.91 -4.32 6.00
CA SER A 178 -7.45 -4.96 7.22
C SER A 178 -6.35 -5.45 8.16
N LEU A 179 -5.19 -5.82 7.62
CA LEU A 179 -4.07 -6.35 8.39
C LEU A 179 -3.04 -5.27 8.76
N GLY A 180 -3.31 -3.99 8.53
CA GLY A 180 -2.37 -2.91 8.85
C GLY A 180 -1.19 -2.81 7.89
N LEU A 181 -1.44 -3.05 6.60
CA LEU A 181 -0.49 -2.85 5.51
C LEU A 181 -0.97 -1.70 4.61
N ASP A 182 -0.02 -1.00 4.02
CA ASP A 182 -0.24 0.04 3.01
C ASP A 182 -0.03 -0.52 1.61
N ILE A 183 -0.79 0.02 0.66
CA ILE A 183 -0.69 -0.33 -0.75
C ILE A 183 -0.55 0.93 -1.58
N GLN A 184 0.41 0.90 -2.51
CA GLN A 184 0.55 1.90 -3.56
C GLN A 184 0.50 1.24 -4.93
N TRP A 185 -0.31 1.80 -5.83
CA TRP A 185 -0.39 1.38 -7.22
C TRP A 185 0.38 2.35 -8.11
N ASP A 186 1.26 1.82 -8.95
CA ASP A 186 1.88 2.53 -10.05
C ASP A 186 1.26 2.03 -11.37
N SER A 187 0.46 2.89 -11.98
CA SER A 187 -0.24 2.59 -13.24
C SER A 187 0.69 2.53 -14.44
N ALA A 188 1.79 3.27 -14.45
CA ALA A 188 2.72 3.28 -15.58
C ALA A 188 3.52 1.97 -15.60
N ALA A 189 4.03 1.57 -14.43
CA ALA A 189 4.81 0.35 -14.28
C ALA A 189 3.95 -0.92 -14.13
N HIS A 190 2.62 -0.78 -13.96
CA HIS A 190 1.71 -1.88 -13.61
C HIS A 190 2.16 -2.64 -12.37
N THR A 191 2.65 -1.90 -11.36
CA THR A 191 3.21 -2.49 -10.14
C THR A 191 2.48 -2.06 -8.89
N ILE A 192 2.40 -2.98 -7.93
CA ILE A 192 1.82 -2.74 -6.61
C ILE A 192 2.94 -2.82 -5.59
N THR A 193 3.11 -1.79 -4.78
CA THR A 193 4.03 -1.79 -3.64
C THR A 193 3.22 -1.99 -2.36
N ILE A 194 3.65 -2.92 -1.51
CA ILE A 194 3.07 -3.19 -0.19
C ILE A 194 4.14 -2.88 0.87
N THR A 195 3.73 -2.21 1.93
CA THR A 195 4.56 -1.88 3.09
C THR A 195 3.78 -2.09 4.38
N ALA A 196 4.46 -2.27 5.52
CA ALA A 196 3.78 -2.19 6.81
C ALA A 196 3.36 -0.74 7.11
N LYS A 197 2.16 -0.54 7.68
CA LYS A 197 1.77 0.77 8.23
C LYS A 197 2.67 1.11 9.41
N SER A 198 3.11 2.37 9.46
CA SER A 198 3.88 2.96 10.58
C SER A 198 2.97 3.40 11.71
#